data_AF-A0A9E2A5E1-F1
#
_entry.id   AF-A0A9E2A5E1-F1
#
_cell.length_a   1.000
_cell.length_b   1.000
_cell.length_c   1.000
_cell.angle_alpha   90.00
_cell.angle_beta   90.00
_cell.angle_gamma   90.00
#
_symmetry.space_group_name_H-M   'P 1'
#
loop_
_entity.id
_entity.type
_entity.pdbx_description
1 polymer ?
#
loop_
_entity_poly.entity_id
_entity_poly.type
_entity_poly.pdbx_seq_one_letter_code
_entity_poly.pdbx_strand_id
1 'polypeptide(L)'
;MTFKRLATRVLRSGKIVAAMAAVLVAAGCASQRAVPENEITISLLGTNDVHGQLLPDGDRGGLVAISGYVSALRAARDEDGGALLVIDAGDMWQGTLESNLVEGEAVVDAYNAIGFDAAAIGNHEFDFGPEGPKAIPETDADDPRGALKRQAAKANFPLLAANLIDAATDEPVTWDNVRPSVMLDVKGLKVGIIGITTANALRTTIAANVTGLRVAPLAETVIRESTVLRNKGAAIVIVTAHAGSSCTEFSDPMDLSSCHTDGEIMRLADAIPRGLVDHIFAGHVHRGIAHVVNGISITSSFSNTRAFSRVDLRVDTNNGRIVSREIHAPHWACLRVIPSTGECVAAGRSNAEAVSASYEGRAITPDPVVMDIAERAANFAAAAKNEELGVELLAPFSHPPATESPLANLMTDAIRQQVDGDVAIHNVVGGIRNILPAGELTFGAVYEMFPFDNRIATLELTGRELRQLISTQAHRARRRAGFSGLRVFVSCAGDAMDIVLQLSDGSTVQDDDLVTLIANDFLVLGGDDVLTPIIPDDGIPIDYSQPLLRDALVEWFRSQGETLDPTDYQSTDNPRWNVPDPLPATCSL
;
A
#
# COMPACT_ATOMS: atom_id res chain seq x y z
N MET A 1 -28.43 -19.85 76.23
CA MET A 1 -29.65 -19.08 76.60
C MET A 1 -30.42 -18.85 75.30
N THR A 2 -31.03 -19.85 74.68
CA THR A 2 -32.31 -20.52 75.01
C THR A 2 -33.48 -19.54 75.07
N PHE A 3 -34.37 -19.57 74.06
CA PHE A 3 -35.85 -19.66 74.14
C PHE A 3 -36.41 -19.48 72.71
N LYS A 4 -36.69 -20.56 71.97
CA LYS A 4 -37.96 -21.32 71.87
C LYS A 4 -39.14 -20.55 71.24
N ARG A 5 -39.45 -21.02 70.01
CA ARG A 5 -40.72 -21.07 69.27
C ARG A 5 -42.01 -20.94 70.09
N LEU A 6 -43.06 -20.35 69.49
CA LEU A 6 -44.34 -21.04 69.29
C LEU A 6 -45.20 -20.36 68.20
N ALA A 7 -46.04 -21.17 67.55
CA ALA A 7 -46.78 -20.90 66.33
C ALA A 7 -48.30 -21.06 66.55
N THR A 8 -49.13 -20.37 65.76
CA THR A 8 -50.54 -20.74 65.41
C THR A 8 -51.03 -19.83 64.27
N ARG A 9 -51.26 -20.35 63.04
CA ARG A 9 -52.55 -20.78 62.42
C ARG A 9 -53.70 -19.76 62.55
N VAL A 10 -54.60 -19.49 61.59
CA VAL A 10 -54.86 -19.71 60.14
C VAL A 10 -56.34 -19.25 59.91
N LEU A 11 -56.73 -18.88 58.67
CA LEU A 11 -58.11 -18.60 58.13
C LEU A 11 -58.64 -17.16 58.27
N ARG A 12 -59.38 -16.54 57.33
CA ARG A 12 -59.70 -16.69 55.89
C ARG A 12 -60.81 -15.65 55.63
N SER A 13 -60.68 -14.78 54.64
CA SER A 13 -61.73 -14.14 53.81
C SER A 13 -61.13 -12.87 53.18
N GLY A 14 -61.23 -12.50 51.91
CA GLY A 14 -61.90 -13.04 50.74
C GLY A 14 -62.31 -11.87 49.84
N LYS A 15 -61.65 -11.71 48.67
CA LYS A 15 -62.06 -10.95 47.45
C LYS A 15 -61.97 -9.39 47.54
N ILE A 16 -61.68 -8.55 46.53
CA ILE A 16 -61.36 -8.54 45.07
C ILE A 16 -61.16 -7.01 44.80
N VAL A 17 -60.02 -6.46 44.34
CA VAL A 17 -59.61 -6.12 42.94
C VAL A 17 -59.15 -4.64 42.84
N ALA A 18 -58.14 -4.44 41.98
CA ALA A 18 -57.68 -3.22 41.31
C ALA A 18 -56.93 -2.15 42.13
N ALA A 19 -55.62 -2.03 41.88
CA ALA A 19 -55.05 -0.87 41.18
C ALA A 19 -53.51 -0.95 41.05
N MET A 20 -53.05 -0.66 39.83
CA MET A 20 -51.73 -0.12 39.45
C MET A 20 -50.49 -1.02 39.55
N ALA A 21 -50.24 -1.69 38.42
CA ALA A 21 -48.90 -1.88 37.89
C ALA A 21 -48.31 -0.54 37.45
N ALA A 22 -47.16 -0.14 38.01
CA ALA A 22 -46.14 0.72 37.39
C ALA A 22 -45.00 0.94 38.41
N VAL A 23 -44.04 0.02 38.47
CA VAL A 23 -42.69 0.36 38.95
C VAL A 23 -41.78 0.22 37.75
N LEU A 24 -41.41 1.39 37.24
CA LEU A 24 -40.62 1.63 36.05
C LEU A 24 -39.25 0.95 36.14
N VAL A 25 -38.89 0.35 35.01
CA VAL A 25 -37.55 0.04 34.55
C VAL A 25 -36.71 1.32 34.54
N ALA A 26 -35.80 1.47 35.51
CA ALA A 26 -34.69 2.43 35.41
C ALA A 26 -33.54 1.76 34.65
N ALA A 27 -33.73 1.59 33.34
CA ALA A 27 -32.65 1.24 32.42
C ALA A 27 -31.89 2.53 32.06
N GLY A 28 -30.56 2.42 32.02
CA GLY A 28 -29.66 3.54 31.79
C GLY A 28 -29.94 4.29 30.48
N CYS A 29 -30.31 5.56 30.61
CA CYS A 29 -30.06 6.54 29.56
C CYS A 29 -28.62 7.01 29.74
N ALA A 30 -27.67 6.39 29.03
CA ALA A 30 -26.40 7.04 28.76
C ALA A 30 -26.72 8.35 28.03
N SER A 31 -26.50 9.48 28.71
CA SER A 31 -26.70 10.79 28.10
C SER A 31 -25.65 10.98 27.01
N GLN A 32 -26.03 10.80 25.75
CA GLN A 32 -25.29 11.38 24.64
C GLN A 32 -25.22 12.89 24.91
N ARG A 33 -24.01 13.40 25.18
CA ARG A 33 -23.80 14.85 25.31
C ARG A 33 -24.27 15.49 24.01
N ALA A 34 -25.27 16.36 24.09
CA ALA A 34 -25.67 17.18 22.95
C ALA A 34 -24.44 17.94 22.42
N VAL A 35 -24.19 17.83 21.12
CA VAL A 35 -23.15 18.62 20.45
C VAL A 35 -23.56 20.10 20.56
N PRO A 36 -22.68 21.00 21.03
CA PRO A 36 -22.99 22.43 21.06
C PRO A 36 -23.40 22.94 19.67
N GLU A 37 -24.36 23.87 19.59
CA GLU A 37 -24.90 24.40 18.31
C GLU A 37 -23.82 25.01 17.39
N ASN A 38 -22.66 25.37 17.92
CA ASN A 38 -21.53 25.95 17.19
C ASN A 38 -20.41 24.95 16.88
N GLU A 39 -20.64 23.64 17.01
CA GLU A 39 -19.66 22.61 16.67
C GLU A 39 -20.16 21.72 15.54
N ILE A 40 -19.30 21.43 14.58
CA ILE A 40 -19.56 20.45 13.51
C ILE A 40 -18.52 19.34 13.52
N THR A 41 -18.91 18.17 13.02
CA THR A 41 -17.99 17.05 12.77
C THR A 41 -17.55 17.08 11.31
N ILE A 42 -16.24 17.20 11.09
CA ILE A 42 -15.61 16.95 9.79
C ILE A 42 -14.94 15.58 9.87
N SER A 43 -15.54 14.60 9.20
CA SER A 43 -14.93 13.28 9.01
C SER A 43 -13.93 13.34 7.87
N LEU A 44 -12.74 12.81 8.12
CA LEU A 44 -11.67 12.65 7.14
C LEU A 44 -11.53 11.15 6.89
N LEU A 45 -11.93 10.68 5.70
CA LEU A 45 -11.79 9.29 5.29
C LEU A 45 -10.62 9.18 4.31
N GLY A 46 -9.71 8.25 4.59
CA GLY A 46 -8.48 8.08 3.81
C GLY A 46 -8.35 6.68 3.20
N THR A 47 -7.95 6.63 1.94
CA THR A 47 -7.36 5.44 1.31
C THR A 47 -5.90 5.71 0.94
N ASN A 48 -5.16 4.65 0.64
CA ASN A 48 -3.78 4.71 0.19
C ASN A 48 -3.43 3.38 -0.48
N ASP A 49 -2.49 3.41 -1.42
CA ASP A 49 -1.94 2.21 -2.07
C ASP A 49 -3.07 1.32 -2.65
N VAL A 50 -4.06 1.93 -3.31
CA VAL A 50 -5.24 1.23 -3.86
C VAL A 50 -4.85 0.22 -4.93
N HIS A 51 -3.80 0.52 -5.69
CA HIS A 51 -3.19 -0.41 -6.64
C HIS A 51 -4.19 -1.09 -7.59
N GLY A 52 -5.12 -0.30 -8.14
CA GLY A 52 -6.10 -0.80 -9.10
C GLY A 52 -7.20 -1.70 -8.55
N GLN A 53 -7.29 -1.91 -7.23
CA GLN A 53 -8.27 -2.84 -6.65
C GLN A 53 -9.70 -2.28 -6.71
N LEU A 54 -10.38 -2.48 -7.84
CA LEU A 54 -11.75 -2.04 -8.09
C LEU A 54 -12.79 -2.97 -7.45
N LEU A 55 -12.67 -4.28 -7.73
CA LEU A 55 -13.59 -5.31 -7.26
C LEU A 55 -13.10 -5.97 -5.96
N PRO A 56 -14.02 -6.52 -5.14
CA PRO A 56 -13.65 -7.35 -4.01
C PRO A 56 -12.89 -8.61 -4.44
N ASP A 57 -11.80 -8.93 -3.76
CA ASP A 57 -11.03 -10.16 -3.97
C ASP A 57 -10.39 -10.61 -2.65
N GLY A 58 -10.61 -11.87 -2.26
CA GLY A 58 -10.15 -12.39 -0.97
C GLY A 58 -10.53 -11.48 0.20
N ASP A 59 -9.54 -11.01 0.94
CA ASP A 59 -9.71 -10.10 2.09
C ASP A 59 -9.77 -8.60 1.72
N ARG A 60 -9.84 -8.28 0.42
CA ARG A 60 -9.87 -6.92 -0.12
C ARG A 60 -11.29 -6.53 -0.52
N GLY A 61 -11.70 -5.33 -0.16
CA GLY A 61 -13.07 -4.83 -0.37
C GLY A 61 -13.34 -4.21 -1.74
N GLY A 62 -12.31 -3.84 -2.48
CA GLY A 62 -12.44 -3.06 -3.71
C GLY A 62 -12.96 -1.64 -3.47
N LEU A 63 -12.75 -0.75 -4.43
CA LEU A 63 -13.43 0.55 -4.47
C LEU A 63 -14.95 0.42 -4.46
N VAL A 64 -15.47 -0.72 -4.94
CA VAL A 64 -16.88 -1.12 -4.82
C VAL A 64 -17.35 -1.12 -3.36
N ALA A 65 -16.66 -1.76 -2.42
CA ALA A 65 -17.06 -1.68 -1.01
C ALA A 65 -16.86 -0.28 -0.44
N ILE A 66 -15.70 0.34 -0.71
CA ILE A 66 -15.37 1.70 -0.24
C ILE A 66 -16.48 2.69 -0.61
N SER A 67 -17.03 2.63 -1.82
CA SER A 67 -18.13 3.49 -2.27
C SER A 67 -19.37 3.42 -1.35
N GLY A 68 -19.69 2.22 -0.83
CA GLY A 68 -20.79 2.02 0.10
C GLY A 68 -20.49 2.59 1.49
N TYR A 69 -19.24 2.45 1.98
CA TYR A 69 -18.82 3.06 3.24
C TYR A 69 -18.81 4.59 3.17
N VAL A 70 -18.30 5.16 2.08
CA VAL A 70 -18.35 6.60 1.81
C VAL A 70 -19.80 7.09 1.78
N SER A 71 -20.68 6.39 1.09
CA SER A 71 -22.12 6.75 1.04
C SER A 71 -22.78 6.70 2.42
N ALA A 72 -22.50 5.67 3.21
CA ALA A 72 -23.02 5.54 4.58
C ALA A 72 -22.53 6.68 5.49
N LEU A 73 -21.23 7.00 5.44
CA LEU A 73 -20.64 8.06 6.24
C LEU A 73 -21.09 9.45 5.78
N ARG A 74 -21.21 9.68 4.48
CA ARG A 74 -21.74 10.94 3.91
C ARG A 74 -23.17 11.18 4.40
N ALA A 75 -24.04 10.16 4.34
CA ALA A 75 -25.40 10.25 4.87
C ALA A 75 -25.45 10.50 6.38
N ALA A 76 -24.54 9.91 7.16
CA ALA A 76 -24.43 10.18 8.59
C ALA A 76 -24.03 11.64 8.88
N ARG A 77 -23.10 12.20 8.09
CA ARG A 77 -22.68 13.61 8.19
C ARG A 77 -23.75 14.59 7.71
N ASP A 78 -24.55 14.22 6.72
CA ASP A 78 -25.68 15.04 6.29
C ASP A 78 -26.76 15.16 7.38
N GLU A 79 -26.99 14.09 8.15
CA GLU A 79 -27.98 14.08 9.24
C GLU A 79 -27.57 14.92 10.46
N ASP A 80 -26.28 14.96 10.79
CA ASP A 80 -25.78 15.75 11.93
C ASP A 80 -25.22 17.12 11.55
N GLY A 81 -25.36 17.51 10.28
CA GLY A 81 -24.90 18.79 9.74
C GLY A 81 -23.38 18.88 9.55
N GLY A 82 -22.65 17.79 9.77
CA GLY A 82 -21.22 17.66 9.52
C GLY A 82 -20.83 17.63 8.04
N ALA A 83 -19.58 17.26 7.79
CA ALA A 83 -19.03 17.09 6.45
C ALA A 83 -18.10 15.88 6.38
N LEU A 84 -17.88 15.38 5.16
CA LEU A 84 -16.94 14.31 4.86
C LEU A 84 -15.97 14.81 3.79
N LEU A 85 -14.67 14.60 4.03
CA LEU A 85 -13.63 14.67 3.01
C LEU A 85 -13.08 13.26 2.76
N VAL A 86 -12.92 12.89 1.49
CA VAL A 86 -12.39 11.60 1.04
C VAL A 86 -11.08 11.84 0.29
N ILE A 87 -9.97 11.34 0.82
CA ILE A 87 -8.62 11.67 0.35
C ILE A 87 -7.81 10.39 0.12
N ASP A 88 -6.99 10.37 -0.93
CA ASP A 88 -6.06 9.27 -1.19
C ASP A 88 -4.60 9.70 -1.01
N ALA A 89 -3.76 8.80 -0.48
CA ALA A 89 -2.32 9.03 -0.25
C ALA A 89 -1.38 8.48 -1.33
N GLY A 90 -1.85 8.25 -2.57
CA GLY A 90 -1.06 7.87 -3.73
C GLY A 90 -0.95 6.35 -3.95
N ASP A 91 -0.30 5.96 -5.06
CA ASP A 91 -0.22 4.58 -5.57
C ASP A 91 -1.61 3.98 -5.84
N MET A 92 -2.39 4.71 -6.64
CA MET A 92 -3.77 4.40 -6.93
C MET A 92 -3.90 3.39 -8.08
N TRP A 93 -3.05 3.50 -9.11
CA TRP A 93 -3.32 2.91 -10.42
C TRP A 93 -2.67 1.54 -10.65
N GLN A 94 -1.36 1.41 -10.46
CA GLN A 94 -0.62 0.19 -10.78
C GLN A 94 -0.99 -0.95 -9.85
N GLY A 95 -1.33 -2.15 -10.36
CA GLY A 95 -1.39 -3.36 -9.54
C GLY A 95 -2.27 -4.45 -10.12
N THR A 96 -3.54 -4.15 -10.39
CA THR A 96 -4.47 -5.08 -11.04
C THR A 96 -4.38 -4.97 -12.56
N LEU A 97 -4.65 -6.07 -13.26
CA LEU A 97 -4.66 -6.06 -14.73
C LEU A 97 -5.77 -5.14 -15.27
N GLU A 98 -6.92 -5.12 -14.58
CA GLU A 98 -8.09 -4.30 -14.86
C GLU A 98 -7.75 -2.80 -14.89
N SER A 99 -6.85 -2.35 -14.01
CA SER A 99 -6.39 -0.97 -13.95
C SER A 99 -5.22 -0.70 -14.89
N ASN A 100 -4.24 -1.60 -14.93
CA ASN A 100 -3.00 -1.37 -15.68
C ASN A 100 -3.23 -1.32 -17.19
N LEU A 101 -4.12 -2.16 -17.74
CA LEU A 101 -4.40 -2.18 -19.18
C LEU A 101 -5.02 -0.87 -19.71
N VAL A 102 -5.56 -0.04 -18.81
CA VAL A 102 -6.17 1.26 -19.13
C VAL A 102 -5.42 2.40 -18.44
N GLU A 103 -4.17 2.16 -18.02
CA GLU A 103 -3.27 3.15 -17.40
C GLU A 103 -3.94 3.89 -16.23
N GLY A 104 -4.71 3.18 -15.39
CA GLY A 104 -5.39 3.75 -14.22
C GLY A 104 -6.74 4.43 -14.48
N GLU A 105 -7.24 4.50 -15.72
CA GLU A 105 -8.46 5.22 -16.07
C GLU A 105 -9.68 4.74 -15.26
N ALA A 106 -9.87 3.43 -15.11
CA ALA A 106 -10.98 2.87 -14.36
C ALA A 106 -10.94 3.26 -12.87
N VAL A 107 -9.76 3.47 -12.29
CA VAL A 107 -9.61 3.96 -10.91
C VAL A 107 -10.01 5.43 -10.82
N VAL A 108 -9.56 6.27 -11.76
CA VAL A 108 -9.93 7.68 -11.82
C VAL A 108 -11.44 7.85 -11.98
N ASP A 109 -12.07 7.07 -12.86
CA ASP A 109 -13.52 7.08 -13.06
C ASP A 109 -14.26 6.67 -11.78
N ALA A 110 -13.79 5.63 -11.08
CA ALA A 110 -14.36 5.22 -9.81
C ALA A 110 -14.21 6.31 -8.72
N TYR A 111 -13.05 6.97 -8.64
CA TYR A 111 -12.82 8.07 -7.70
C TYR A 111 -13.70 9.27 -8.00
N ASN A 112 -13.89 9.59 -9.28
CA ASN A 112 -14.82 10.62 -9.75
C ASN A 112 -16.26 10.32 -9.32
N ALA A 113 -16.70 9.07 -9.42
CA ALA A 113 -18.04 8.64 -9.01
C ALA A 113 -18.22 8.64 -7.48
N ILE A 114 -17.20 8.19 -6.72
CA ILE A 114 -17.22 8.22 -5.24
C ILE A 114 -17.21 9.67 -4.70
N GLY A 115 -16.56 10.56 -5.43
CA GLY A 115 -16.36 11.96 -5.04
C GLY A 115 -15.19 12.11 -4.07
N PHE A 116 -14.00 11.69 -4.50
CA PHE A 116 -12.75 12.04 -3.83
C PHE A 116 -12.50 13.55 -3.92
N ASP A 117 -11.86 14.13 -2.89
CA ASP A 117 -11.59 15.56 -2.78
C ASP A 117 -10.16 15.93 -3.17
N ALA A 118 -9.20 15.02 -3.01
CA ALA A 118 -7.81 15.16 -3.42
C ALA A 118 -7.07 13.82 -3.35
N ALA A 119 -5.97 13.70 -4.10
CA ALA A 119 -5.04 12.58 -3.98
C ALA A 119 -3.58 13.06 -3.98
N ALA A 120 -2.67 12.36 -3.32
CA ALA A 120 -1.23 12.55 -3.54
C ALA A 120 -0.79 11.84 -4.84
N ILE A 121 0.37 12.22 -5.37
CA ILE A 121 1.09 11.42 -6.36
C ILE A 121 2.08 10.50 -5.63
N GLY A 122 1.89 9.20 -5.78
CA GLY A 122 2.83 8.16 -5.36
C GLY A 122 3.86 7.81 -6.43
N ASN A 123 4.74 6.87 -6.12
CA ASN A 123 5.77 6.46 -7.07
C ASN A 123 5.19 5.66 -8.24
N HIS A 124 4.15 4.87 -8.01
CA HIS A 124 3.57 4.00 -9.04
C HIS A 124 2.67 4.72 -10.04
N GLU A 125 2.35 6.00 -9.83
CA GLU A 125 1.79 6.85 -10.89
C GLU A 125 2.80 7.07 -12.04
N PHE A 126 4.11 6.91 -11.80
CA PHE A 126 5.18 7.02 -12.80
C PHE A 126 5.53 5.71 -13.51
N ASP A 127 4.86 4.60 -13.18
CA ASP A 127 5.04 3.33 -13.89
C ASP A 127 4.39 3.35 -15.28
N PHE A 128 3.54 4.36 -15.55
CA PHE A 128 2.91 4.59 -16.84
C PHE A 128 3.61 5.76 -17.54
N GLY A 129 4.22 5.47 -18.69
CA GLY A 129 5.04 6.42 -19.44
C GLY A 129 4.21 7.29 -20.41
N PRO A 130 4.58 7.31 -21.70
CA PRO A 130 3.79 7.97 -22.73
C PRO A 130 2.39 7.38 -22.81
N GLU A 131 1.41 8.21 -23.19
CA GLU A 131 0.03 7.73 -23.39
C GLU A 131 0.00 6.56 -24.39
N GLY A 132 -0.52 5.42 -23.92
CA GLY A 132 -0.71 4.21 -24.71
C GLY A 132 0.09 3.02 -24.17
N PRO A 133 0.36 2.00 -24.99
CA PRO A 133 0.92 0.73 -24.50
C PRO A 133 2.40 0.82 -24.08
N LYS A 134 3.04 1.98 -24.22
CA LYS A 134 4.48 2.14 -23.95
C LYS A 134 4.69 2.43 -22.46
N ALA A 135 5.41 1.54 -21.78
CA ALA A 135 5.83 1.78 -20.40
C ALA A 135 6.87 2.91 -20.27
N ILE A 136 7.59 3.26 -21.35
CA ILE A 136 8.67 4.27 -21.36
C ILE A 136 8.68 5.08 -22.66
N PRO A 137 9.28 6.28 -22.68
CA PRO A 137 9.57 7.00 -23.92
C PRO A 137 10.60 6.25 -24.77
N GLU A 138 10.34 6.13 -26.07
CA GLU A 138 11.26 5.52 -27.05
C GLU A 138 11.85 6.56 -28.01
N THR A 139 11.22 7.73 -28.09
CA THR A 139 11.61 8.85 -28.93
C THR A 139 11.48 10.18 -28.18
N ASP A 140 12.19 11.22 -28.62
CA ASP A 140 12.10 12.57 -28.02
C ASP A 140 10.70 13.20 -28.11
N ALA A 141 9.79 12.65 -28.92
CA ALA A 141 8.41 13.10 -29.03
C ALA A 141 7.47 12.49 -27.97
N ASP A 142 7.88 11.38 -27.35
CA ASP A 142 7.10 10.71 -26.32
C ASP A 142 7.19 11.49 -25.01
N ASP A 143 6.04 11.87 -24.41
CA ASP A 143 6.04 12.49 -23.08
C ASP A 143 6.22 11.39 -22.03
N PRO A 144 7.34 11.35 -21.26
CA PRO A 144 7.57 10.32 -20.24
C PRO A 144 6.50 10.24 -19.15
N ARG A 145 5.61 11.24 -19.06
CA ARG A 145 4.53 11.32 -18.04
C ARG A 145 3.16 11.51 -18.68
N GLY A 146 3.02 11.12 -19.96
CA GLY A 146 1.81 11.35 -20.76
C GLY A 146 0.57 10.72 -20.12
N ALA A 147 0.66 9.45 -19.72
CA ALA A 147 -0.42 8.73 -19.07
C ALA A 147 -0.86 9.42 -17.76
N LEU A 148 0.09 9.73 -16.87
CA LEU A 148 -0.16 10.43 -15.61
C LEU A 148 -0.87 11.77 -15.84
N LYS A 149 -0.35 12.61 -16.73
CA LYS A 149 -0.93 13.93 -17.02
C LYS A 149 -2.33 13.84 -17.59
N ARG A 150 -2.59 12.85 -18.46
CA ARG A 150 -3.93 12.60 -19.00
C ARG A 150 -4.91 12.20 -17.89
N GLN A 151 -4.53 11.28 -17.02
CA GLN A 151 -5.38 10.87 -15.91
C GLN A 151 -5.62 11.99 -14.91
N ALA A 152 -4.60 12.81 -14.63
CA ALA A 152 -4.76 14.00 -13.81
C ALA A 152 -5.77 14.98 -14.41
N ALA A 153 -5.72 15.22 -15.72
CA ALA A 153 -6.66 16.09 -16.41
C ALA A 153 -8.11 15.55 -16.43
N LYS A 154 -8.30 14.21 -16.41
CA LYS A 154 -9.62 13.56 -16.33
C LYS A 154 -10.20 13.53 -14.91
N ALA A 155 -9.38 13.69 -13.87
CA ALA A 155 -9.82 13.65 -12.49
C ALA A 155 -10.64 14.91 -12.11
N ASN A 156 -11.79 14.71 -11.47
CA ASN A 156 -12.61 15.79 -10.88
C ASN A 156 -12.04 16.31 -9.55
N PHE A 157 -10.95 15.69 -9.09
CA PHE A 157 -10.19 16.04 -7.89
C PHE A 157 -8.74 16.35 -8.30
N PRO A 158 -8.05 17.26 -7.60
CA PRO A 158 -6.65 17.54 -7.89
C PRO A 158 -5.74 16.41 -7.41
N LEU A 159 -4.71 16.14 -8.19
CA LEU A 159 -3.53 15.43 -7.70
C LEU A 159 -2.55 16.45 -7.11
N LEU A 160 -2.01 16.13 -5.95
CA LEU A 160 -1.23 17.04 -5.14
C LEU A 160 0.23 16.60 -5.03
N ALA A 161 1.16 17.51 -5.33
CA ALA A 161 2.61 17.22 -5.37
C ALA A 161 3.46 18.46 -5.07
N ALA A 162 3.59 18.82 -3.80
CA ALA A 162 4.31 20.02 -3.35
C ALA A 162 5.82 19.90 -3.37
N ASN A 163 6.34 18.67 -3.19
CA ASN A 163 7.79 18.41 -3.16
C ASN A 163 8.30 17.73 -4.42
N LEU A 164 7.47 17.58 -5.45
CA LEU A 164 7.91 17.11 -6.76
C LEU A 164 8.33 18.32 -7.60
N ILE A 165 9.62 18.44 -7.87
CA ILE A 165 10.22 19.63 -8.47
C ILE A 165 10.69 19.34 -9.89
N ASP A 166 10.40 20.25 -10.81
CA ASP A 166 10.98 20.27 -12.14
C ASP A 166 12.43 20.77 -12.04
N ALA A 167 13.39 19.92 -12.39
CA ALA A 167 14.82 20.23 -12.24
C ALA A 167 15.31 21.38 -13.14
N ALA A 168 14.59 21.70 -14.21
CA ALA A 168 14.94 22.81 -15.09
C ALA A 168 14.49 24.17 -14.54
N THR A 169 13.39 24.19 -13.76
CA THR A 169 12.83 25.44 -13.21
C THR A 169 13.11 25.65 -11.73
N ASP A 170 13.46 24.57 -11.01
CA ASP A 170 13.60 24.53 -9.56
C ASP A 170 12.30 24.79 -8.78
N GLU A 171 11.15 24.74 -9.46
CA GLU A 171 9.82 24.96 -8.91
C GLU A 171 8.99 23.67 -8.89
N PRO A 172 7.97 23.56 -8.01
CA PRO A 172 7.04 22.44 -8.04
C PRO A 172 6.42 22.25 -9.42
N VAL A 173 6.24 20.99 -9.82
CA VAL A 173 5.65 20.66 -11.13
C VAL A 173 4.28 21.32 -11.27
N THR A 174 4.04 21.88 -12.46
CA THR A 174 2.74 22.46 -12.82
C THR A 174 2.25 21.77 -14.08
N TRP A 175 1.40 20.76 -13.89
CA TRP A 175 0.69 20.07 -14.97
C TRP A 175 -0.80 20.33 -14.84
N ASP A 176 -1.57 19.99 -15.86
CA ASP A 176 -3.02 20.20 -15.80
C ASP A 176 -3.63 19.40 -14.65
N ASN A 177 -4.38 20.08 -13.78
CA ASN A 177 -4.94 19.56 -12.52
C ASN A 177 -3.92 18.94 -11.52
N VAL A 178 -2.61 19.22 -11.66
CA VAL A 178 -1.57 18.86 -10.68
C VAL A 178 -1.01 20.13 -10.03
N ARG A 179 -1.00 20.17 -8.69
CA ARG A 179 -0.57 21.36 -7.92
C ARG A 179 -0.02 21.01 -6.55
N PRO A 180 0.74 21.90 -5.87
CA PRO A 180 1.28 21.62 -4.54
C PRO A 180 0.21 21.37 -3.46
N SER A 181 -0.85 22.18 -3.48
CA SER A 181 -1.90 22.18 -2.47
C SER A 181 -3.22 22.70 -3.04
N VAL A 182 -4.32 22.45 -2.33
CA VAL A 182 -5.65 23.00 -2.61
C VAL A 182 -6.28 23.56 -1.33
N MET A 183 -7.12 24.58 -1.47
CA MET A 183 -7.96 25.12 -0.40
C MET A 183 -9.42 24.81 -0.72
N LEU A 184 -10.11 24.08 0.16
CA LEU A 184 -11.51 23.74 0.06
C LEU A 184 -12.34 24.60 1.04
N ASP A 185 -13.57 24.92 0.67
CA ASP A 185 -14.58 25.46 1.59
C ASP A 185 -15.47 24.30 2.07
N VAL A 186 -15.42 24.01 3.37
CA VAL A 186 -16.16 22.92 4.00
C VAL A 186 -17.05 23.52 5.07
N LYS A 187 -18.33 23.69 4.74
CA LYS A 187 -19.33 24.33 5.64
C LYS A 187 -18.87 25.71 6.13
N GLY A 188 -18.23 26.51 5.28
CA GLY A 188 -17.70 27.84 5.60
C GLY A 188 -16.34 27.84 6.30
N LEU A 189 -15.75 26.67 6.57
CA LEU A 189 -14.38 26.54 7.05
C LEU A 189 -13.42 26.29 5.89
N LYS A 190 -12.31 27.01 5.87
CA LYS A 190 -11.24 26.78 4.90
C LYS A 190 -10.37 25.60 5.33
N VAL A 191 -10.32 24.55 4.51
CA VAL A 191 -9.48 23.36 4.72
C VAL A 191 -8.40 23.33 3.65
N GLY A 192 -7.15 23.43 4.06
CA GLY A 192 -6.00 23.30 3.17
C GLY A 192 -5.50 21.87 3.10
N ILE A 193 -5.23 21.36 1.90
CA ILE A 193 -4.68 20.01 1.69
C ILE A 193 -3.38 20.14 0.90
N ILE A 194 -2.30 19.56 1.41
CA ILE A 194 -0.97 19.53 0.78
C ILE A 194 -0.68 18.10 0.33
N GLY A 195 -0.14 17.92 -0.87
CA GLY A 195 0.35 16.62 -1.33
C GLY A 195 1.86 16.54 -1.26
N ILE A 196 2.42 15.42 -0.79
CA ILE A 196 3.86 15.14 -0.88
C ILE A 196 4.11 13.68 -1.22
N THR A 197 5.28 13.38 -1.79
CA THR A 197 5.76 12.03 -2.05
C THR A 197 7.07 11.75 -1.30
N THR A 198 7.38 10.48 -1.04
CA THR A 198 8.59 10.06 -0.33
C THR A 198 9.88 10.55 -1.00
N ALA A 199 10.93 10.80 -0.21
CA ALA A 199 12.25 11.20 -0.73
C ALA A 199 12.83 10.19 -1.75
N ASN A 200 12.37 8.93 -1.69
CA ASN A 200 12.82 7.86 -2.56
C ASN A 200 11.93 7.64 -3.80
N ALA A 201 10.87 8.42 -4.01
CA ALA A 201 9.83 8.11 -4.99
C ALA A 201 10.38 7.89 -6.41
N LEU A 202 11.34 8.71 -6.83
CA LEU A 202 11.95 8.63 -8.16
C LEU A 202 12.97 7.49 -8.31
N ARG A 203 13.27 6.77 -7.22
CA ARG A 203 14.12 5.58 -7.19
C ARG A 203 13.31 4.28 -7.07
N THR A 204 12.00 4.40 -6.84
CA THR A 204 11.10 3.25 -6.66
C THR A 204 10.05 3.15 -7.77
N THR A 205 10.42 3.60 -8.97
CA THR A 205 9.60 3.58 -10.18
C THR A 205 10.52 3.51 -11.41
N ILE A 206 9.96 3.56 -12.61
CA ILE A 206 10.68 3.48 -13.88
C ILE A 206 11.47 4.78 -14.12
N ALA A 207 12.81 4.71 -14.08
CA ALA A 207 13.67 5.91 -14.20
C ALA A 207 13.43 6.75 -15.45
N ALA A 208 13.14 6.12 -16.59
CA ALA A 208 12.90 6.82 -17.84
C ALA A 208 11.76 7.85 -17.71
N ASN A 209 10.74 7.53 -16.92
CA ASN A 209 9.53 8.34 -16.76
C ASN A 209 9.72 9.53 -15.79
N VAL A 210 10.75 9.48 -14.95
CA VAL A 210 11.05 10.50 -13.93
C VAL A 210 12.24 11.39 -14.28
N THR A 211 12.81 11.24 -15.48
CA THR A 211 13.89 12.10 -15.96
C THR A 211 13.52 13.59 -15.86
N GLY A 212 14.44 14.39 -15.32
CA GLY A 212 14.25 15.83 -15.12
C GLY A 212 13.41 16.21 -13.90
N LEU A 213 13.08 15.25 -13.02
CA LEU A 213 12.41 15.52 -11.74
C LEU A 213 13.38 15.34 -10.56
N ARG A 214 13.11 16.05 -9.47
CA ARG A 214 13.75 15.84 -8.17
C ARG A 214 12.72 15.94 -7.05
N VAL A 215 12.99 15.31 -5.90
CA VAL A 215 12.13 15.41 -4.72
C VAL A 215 12.76 16.38 -3.71
N ALA A 216 12.02 17.40 -3.30
CA ALA A 216 12.44 18.33 -2.25
C ALA A 216 12.24 17.71 -0.84
N PRO A 217 13.00 18.16 0.18
CA PRO A 217 12.85 17.67 1.55
C PRO A 217 11.41 17.82 2.07
N LEU A 218 10.88 16.74 2.66
CA LEU A 218 9.47 16.67 3.09
C LEU A 218 9.14 17.73 4.15
N ALA A 219 9.93 17.82 5.23
CA ALA A 219 9.65 18.71 6.36
C ALA A 219 9.68 20.18 5.94
N GLU A 220 10.72 20.61 5.23
CA GLU A 220 10.82 21.99 4.74
C GLU A 220 9.66 22.34 3.80
N THR A 221 9.29 21.43 2.91
CA THR A 221 8.17 21.63 1.99
C THR A 221 6.84 21.76 2.74
N VAL A 222 6.53 20.81 3.64
CA VAL A 222 5.28 20.84 4.39
C VAL A 222 5.20 22.09 5.27
N ILE A 223 6.27 22.47 5.97
CA ILE A 223 6.29 23.68 6.82
C ILE A 223 6.02 24.93 5.99
N ARG A 224 6.64 25.05 4.80
CA ARG A 224 6.43 26.18 3.90
C ARG A 224 4.98 26.25 3.42
N GLU A 225 4.47 25.16 2.83
CA GLU A 225 3.12 25.14 2.24
C GLU A 225 2.02 25.29 3.29
N SER A 226 2.15 24.64 4.45
CA SER A 226 1.20 24.78 5.55
C SER A 226 1.19 26.20 6.13
N THR A 227 2.34 26.86 6.25
CA THR A 227 2.42 28.28 6.62
C THR A 227 1.68 29.16 5.61
N VAL A 228 1.83 28.91 4.31
CA VAL A 228 1.09 29.64 3.26
C VAL A 228 -0.41 29.43 3.40
N LEU A 229 -0.87 28.20 3.63
CA LEU A 229 -2.30 27.89 3.80
C LEU A 229 -2.88 28.54 5.07
N ARG A 230 -2.18 28.46 6.20
CA ARG A 230 -2.58 29.14 7.45
C ARG A 230 -2.68 30.65 7.28
N ASN A 231 -1.71 31.27 6.62
CA ASN A 231 -1.74 32.72 6.32
C ASN A 231 -2.89 33.11 5.39
N LYS A 232 -3.37 32.19 4.54
CA LYS A 232 -4.57 32.35 3.71
C LYS A 232 -5.89 32.05 4.45
N GLY A 233 -5.80 31.72 5.74
CA GLY A 233 -6.93 31.50 6.64
C GLY A 233 -7.42 30.07 6.74
N ALA A 234 -6.59 29.06 6.40
CA ALA A 234 -6.94 27.66 6.64
C ALA A 234 -7.19 27.40 8.13
N ALA A 235 -8.42 27.02 8.47
CA ALA A 235 -8.82 26.57 9.80
C ALA A 235 -8.26 25.17 10.10
N ILE A 236 -8.14 24.34 9.06
CA ILE A 236 -7.58 22.99 9.15
C ILE A 236 -6.55 22.82 8.05
N VAL A 237 -5.41 22.20 8.36
CA VAL A 237 -4.41 21.82 7.35
C VAL A 237 -4.16 20.33 7.41
N ILE A 238 -4.36 19.68 6.27
CA ILE A 238 -4.17 18.25 6.04
C ILE A 238 -2.97 18.05 5.12
N VAL A 239 -2.17 17.02 5.37
CA VAL A 239 -1.18 16.52 4.42
C VAL A 239 -1.65 15.16 3.91
N THR A 240 -1.76 14.99 2.61
CA THR A 240 -1.81 13.68 1.98
C THR A 240 -0.40 13.33 1.51
N ALA A 241 0.18 12.28 2.08
CA ALA A 241 1.58 11.96 1.95
C ALA A 241 1.74 10.53 1.43
N HIS A 242 2.32 10.41 0.25
CA HIS A 242 2.84 9.14 -0.23
C HIS A 242 4.21 8.85 0.41
N ALA A 243 4.18 8.73 1.73
CA ALA A 243 5.30 8.43 2.62
C ALA A 243 4.73 7.75 3.87
N GLY A 244 5.49 6.83 4.46
CA GLY A 244 4.90 5.89 5.42
C GLY A 244 5.76 5.56 6.62
N SER A 245 5.10 4.84 7.54
CA SER A 245 5.69 4.06 8.63
C SER A 245 4.71 2.93 9.00
N SER A 246 5.03 2.15 10.02
CA SER A 246 4.22 1.01 10.43
C SER A 246 3.95 1.03 11.92
N CYS A 247 2.72 0.70 12.31
CA CYS A 247 2.36 0.30 13.67
C CYS A 247 1.59 -1.03 13.62
N THR A 248 1.55 -1.77 14.73
CA THR A 248 0.83 -3.06 14.82
C THR A 248 -0.33 -3.07 15.80
N GLU A 249 -0.41 -2.09 16.70
CA GLU A 249 -1.51 -1.91 17.65
C GLU A 249 -2.18 -0.55 17.42
N PHE A 250 -3.51 -0.46 17.60
CA PHE A 250 -4.29 0.75 17.27
C PHE A 250 -5.29 1.16 18.36
N SER A 251 -5.22 0.54 19.55
CA SER A 251 -6.20 0.72 20.61
C SER A 251 -6.01 2.02 21.42
N ASP A 252 -4.79 2.55 21.46
CA ASP A 252 -4.45 3.85 22.05
C ASP A 252 -3.64 4.69 21.05
N PRO A 253 -4.24 5.73 20.44
CA PRO A 253 -3.56 6.59 19.48
C PRO A 253 -2.33 7.33 20.04
N MET A 254 -2.15 7.39 21.35
CA MET A 254 -1.00 8.05 21.99
C MET A 254 0.15 7.08 22.29
N ASP A 255 -0.06 5.77 22.21
CA ASP A 255 0.97 4.76 22.48
C ASP A 255 1.74 4.41 21.19
N LEU A 256 2.96 4.93 21.08
CA LEU A 256 3.84 4.66 19.94
C LEU A 256 4.70 3.40 20.11
N SER A 257 4.50 2.60 21.17
CA SER A 257 5.35 1.43 21.46
C SER A 257 5.31 0.34 20.38
N SER A 258 4.22 0.27 19.61
CA SER A 258 4.08 -0.65 18.48
C SER A 258 4.57 -0.07 17.14
N CYS A 259 4.97 1.20 17.13
CA CYS A 259 5.28 1.95 15.92
C CYS A 259 6.77 1.97 15.61
N HIS A 260 7.10 1.95 14.32
CA HIS A 260 8.44 2.26 13.83
C HIS A 260 8.64 3.79 13.80
N THR A 261 9.08 4.36 14.91
CA THR A 261 9.19 5.83 15.08
C THR A 261 10.22 6.48 14.16
N ASP A 262 11.18 5.70 13.65
CA ASP A 262 12.15 6.13 12.64
C ASP A 262 11.61 5.98 11.21
N GLY A 263 10.29 5.82 11.01
CA GLY A 263 9.68 5.90 9.68
C GLY A 263 9.61 7.34 9.17
N GLU A 264 9.60 7.52 7.86
CA GLU A 264 9.65 8.85 7.22
C GLU A 264 8.50 9.75 7.68
N ILE A 265 7.28 9.21 7.73
CA ILE A 265 6.10 9.97 8.14
C ILE A 265 6.11 10.35 9.63
N MET A 266 6.69 9.50 10.48
CA MET A 266 6.80 9.75 11.93
C MET A 266 7.81 10.87 12.19
N ARG A 267 8.97 10.83 11.52
CA ARG A 267 9.96 11.92 11.57
C ARG A 267 9.42 13.23 11.02
N LEU A 268 8.66 13.18 9.92
CA LEU A 268 8.02 14.37 9.35
C LEU A 268 7.07 15.02 10.37
N ALA A 269 6.17 14.24 10.97
CA ALA A 269 5.23 14.75 11.96
C ALA A 269 5.93 15.35 13.19
N ASP A 270 7.01 14.72 13.65
CA ASP A 270 7.82 15.23 14.77
C ASP A 270 8.53 16.56 14.42
N ALA A 271 9.01 16.70 13.19
CA ALA A 271 9.72 17.90 12.72
C ALA A 271 8.82 19.12 12.45
N ILE A 272 7.51 18.92 12.24
CA ILE A 272 6.57 20.01 11.95
C ILE A 272 6.26 20.81 13.23
N PRO A 273 6.33 22.16 13.23
CA PRO A 273 5.90 22.96 14.37
C PRO A 273 4.44 22.70 14.75
N ARG A 274 4.18 22.54 16.06
CA ARG A 274 2.83 22.25 16.58
C ARG A 274 1.78 23.27 16.10
N GLY A 275 0.63 22.75 15.69
CA GLY A 275 -0.52 23.55 15.24
C GLY A 275 -0.46 23.97 13.77
N LEU A 276 0.64 23.70 13.07
CA LEU A 276 0.77 24.06 11.66
C LEU A 276 -0.01 23.08 10.76
N VAL A 277 0.08 21.79 11.05
CA VAL A 277 -0.66 20.68 10.42
C VAL A 277 -1.55 20.01 11.48
N ASP A 278 -2.75 19.58 11.08
CA ASP A 278 -3.71 18.92 11.96
C ASP A 278 -3.79 17.41 11.75
N HIS A 279 -3.66 16.98 10.50
CA HIS A 279 -3.78 15.58 10.11
C HIS A 279 -2.88 15.22 8.93
N ILE A 280 -2.40 13.98 8.92
CA ILE A 280 -1.64 13.38 7.83
C ILE A 280 -2.30 12.06 7.42
N PHE A 281 -2.66 11.94 6.14
CA PHE A 281 -2.88 10.65 5.48
C PHE A 281 -1.55 10.13 4.97
N ALA A 282 -1.17 8.92 5.34
CA ALA A 282 0.09 8.27 4.98
C ALA A 282 -0.16 7.07 4.04
N GLY A 283 0.85 6.70 3.26
CA GLY A 283 0.80 5.59 2.30
C GLY A 283 2.16 4.91 2.10
N HIS A 284 2.42 4.37 0.92
CA HIS A 284 3.69 3.81 0.42
C HIS A 284 4.13 2.49 1.06
N VAL A 285 4.03 2.35 2.38
CA VAL A 285 4.61 1.19 3.10
C VAL A 285 3.60 0.05 3.32
N HIS A 286 2.33 0.27 2.98
CA HIS A 286 1.23 -0.70 3.07
C HIS A 286 0.95 -1.19 4.50
N ARG A 287 1.15 -0.32 5.50
CA ARG A 287 0.95 -0.64 6.93
C ARG A 287 -0.05 0.31 7.57
N GLY A 288 -0.75 -0.19 8.57
CA GLY A 288 -1.71 0.60 9.34
C GLY A 288 -1.02 1.61 10.24
N ILE A 289 -1.63 2.79 10.37
CA ILE A 289 -1.32 3.80 11.39
C ILE A 289 -2.64 4.42 11.83
N ALA A 290 -2.80 4.66 13.13
CA ALA A 290 -3.92 5.40 13.71
C ALA A 290 -3.46 6.14 15.00
N HIS A 291 -2.42 6.96 14.89
CA HIS A 291 -1.70 7.52 16.05
C HIS A 291 -1.53 9.03 15.98
N VAL A 292 -1.07 9.63 17.07
CA VAL A 292 -0.73 11.04 17.18
C VAL A 292 0.77 11.20 17.42
N VAL A 293 1.41 12.01 16.58
CA VAL A 293 2.80 12.44 16.77
C VAL A 293 2.82 13.96 16.80
N ASN A 294 3.45 14.52 17.84
CA ASN A 294 3.59 15.97 17.99
C ASN A 294 2.25 16.77 17.88
N GLY A 295 1.15 16.16 18.33
CA GLY A 295 -0.19 16.76 18.26
C GLY A 295 -0.89 16.68 16.90
N ILE A 296 -0.27 16.01 15.92
CA ILE A 296 -0.78 15.76 14.58
C ILE A 296 -1.29 14.32 14.52
N SER A 297 -2.54 14.10 14.10
CA SER A 297 -3.03 12.74 13.86
C SER A 297 -2.48 12.19 12.54
N ILE A 298 -2.10 10.93 12.50
CA ILE A 298 -1.60 10.24 11.31
C ILE A 298 -2.43 8.98 11.11
N THR A 299 -2.94 8.78 9.90
CA THR A 299 -3.61 7.54 9.53
C THR A 299 -3.11 6.93 8.24
N SER A 300 -3.14 5.60 8.17
CA SER A 300 -2.87 4.78 6.98
C SER A 300 -3.65 3.47 7.09
N SER A 301 -4.08 2.93 5.96
CA SER A 301 -5.08 1.85 5.88
C SER A 301 -4.62 0.61 5.13
N PHE A 302 -3.37 0.20 5.35
CA PHE A 302 -2.74 -0.93 4.65
C PHE A 302 -2.65 -0.66 3.14
N SER A 303 -3.21 -1.49 2.28
CA SER A 303 -3.17 -1.33 0.82
C SER A 303 -4.31 -2.11 0.15
N ASN A 304 -4.44 -1.96 -1.16
CA ASN A 304 -5.34 -2.70 -2.05
C ASN A 304 -6.79 -2.67 -1.56
N THR A 305 -7.28 -1.54 -1.04
CA THR A 305 -8.66 -1.38 -0.54
C THR A 305 -9.09 -2.43 0.50
N ARG A 306 -8.12 -3.02 1.21
CA ARG A 306 -8.37 -3.94 2.32
C ARG A 306 -9.05 -3.26 3.50
N ALA A 307 -8.70 -2.00 3.72
CA ALA A 307 -9.28 -1.15 4.75
C ALA A 307 -9.34 0.30 4.24
N PHE A 308 -10.00 1.15 5.02
CA PHE A 308 -9.88 2.60 4.94
C PHE A 308 -9.58 3.16 6.34
N SER A 309 -9.05 4.38 6.38
CA SER A 309 -8.79 5.10 7.62
C SER A 309 -9.84 6.19 7.86
N ARG A 310 -10.04 6.56 9.13
CA ARG A 310 -10.93 7.67 9.49
C ARG A 310 -10.43 8.46 10.69
N VAL A 311 -10.55 9.78 10.61
CA VAL A 311 -10.46 10.71 11.74
C VAL A 311 -11.67 11.62 11.75
N ASP A 312 -12.33 11.76 12.90
CA ASP A 312 -13.37 12.76 13.09
C ASP A 312 -12.82 13.96 13.84
N LEU A 313 -12.84 15.11 13.18
CA LEU A 313 -12.48 16.40 13.78
C LEU A 313 -13.75 17.12 14.19
N ARG A 314 -13.91 17.39 15.49
CA ARG A 314 -14.98 18.27 15.96
C ARG A 314 -14.46 19.69 16.03
N VAL A 315 -15.11 20.61 15.34
CA VAL A 315 -14.59 21.96 15.08
C VAL A 315 -15.60 23.02 15.50
N ASP A 316 -15.13 24.03 16.24
CA ASP A 316 -15.93 25.21 16.58
C ASP A 316 -16.02 26.12 15.35
N THR A 317 -17.23 26.29 14.82
CA THR A 317 -17.47 27.03 13.58
C THR A 317 -17.27 28.54 13.74
N ASN A 318 -17.24 29.08 14.96
CA ASN A 318 -17.04 30.52 15.18
C ASN A 318 -15.58 30.94 14.97
N ASN A 319 -14.63 30.05 15.24
CA ASN A 319 -13.19 30.37 15.23
C ASN A 319 -12.34 29.34 14.48
N GLY A 320 -12.94 28.28 13.94
CA GLY A 320 -12.27 27.23 13.18
C GLY A 320 -11.37 26.32 14.01
N ARG A 321 -11.44 26.39 15.35
CA ARG A 321 -10.57 25.61 16.23
C ARG A 321 -11.09 24.18 16.36
N ILE A 322 -10.19 23.21 16.19
CA ILE A 322 -10.47 21.81 16.52
C ILE A 322 -10.63 21.68 18.04
N VAL A 323 -11.81 21.24 18.47
CA VAL A 323 -12.20 21.02 19.86
C VAL A 323 -11.77 19.64 20.34
N SER A 324 -11.99 18.62 19.51
CA SER A 324 -11.58 17.24 19.79
C SER A 324 -11.27 16.49 18.49
N ARG A 325 -10.46 15.44 18.60
CA ARG A 325 -10.14 14.52 17.52
C ARG A 325 -10.45 13.10 17.99
N GLU A 326 -11.18 12.36 17.18
CA GLU A 326 -11.42 10.93 17.37
C GLU A 326 -10.76 10.19 16.21
N ILE A 327 -9.77 9.35 16.53
CA ILE A 327 -8.98 8.61 15.55
C ILE A 327 -9.46 7.17 15.60
N HIS A 328 -9.92 6.65 14.46
CA HIS A 328 -10.41 5.29 14.35
C HIS A 328 -9.28 4.37 13.88
N ALA A 329 -9.22 3.16 14.43
CA ALA A 329 -8.37 2.11 13.87
C ALA A 329 -8.74 1.84 12.41
N PRO A 330 -7.80 1.36 11.56
CA PRO A 330 -8.11 1.01 10.18
C PRO A 330 -9.31 0.07 10.10
N HIS A 331 -10.32 0.45 9.32
CA HIS A 331 -11.58 -0.28 9.22
C HIS A 331 -11.56 -1.18 7.99
N TRP A 332 -11.68 -2.48 8.20
CA TRP A 332 -11.74 -3.47 7.11
C TRP A 332 -12.90 -3.18 6.16
N ALA A 333 -12.60 -3.08 4.87
CA ALA A 333 -13.60 -2.81 3.85
C ALA A 333 -14.15 -4.14 3.32
N CYS A 334 -15.41 -4.45 3.62
CA CYS A 334 -16.05 -5.65 3.10
C CYS A 334 -17.56 -5.46 2.94
N LEU A 335 -18.17 -6.23 2.05
CA LEU A 335 -19.61 -6.18 1.81
C LEU A 335 -20.41 -7.03 2.80
N ARG A 336 -19.74 -7.97 3.47
CA ARG A 336 -20.36 -8.97 4.35
C ARG A 336 -19.52 -9.21 5.58
N VAL A 337 -20.21 -9.41 6.71
CA VAL A 337 -19.60 -9.71 8.01
C VAL A 337 -20.29 -10.87 8.69
N ILE A 338 -19.61 -11.50 9.64
CA ILE A 338 -20.19 -12.45 10.59
C ILE A 338 -20.83 -11.63 11.74
N PRO A 339 -22.16 -11.69 11.97
CA PRO A 339 -22.85 -10.83 12.94
C PRO A 339 -22.32 -10.91 14.38
N SER A 340 -21.84 -12.09 14.79
CA SER A 340 -21.40 -12.36 16.17
C SER A 340 -20.02 -11.77 16.47
N THR A 341 -19.14 -11.65 15.47
CA THR A 341 -17.75 -11.18 15.63
C THR A 341 -17.50 -9.84 14.95
N GLY A 342 -18.32 -9.46 13.97
CA GLY A 342 -18.06 -8.33 13.08
C GLY A 342 -16.96 -8.58 12.04
N GLU A 343 -16.42 -9.81 11.98
CA GLU A 343 -15.33 -10.16 11.06
C GLU A 343 -15.80 -10.15 9.61
N CYS A 344 -14.98 -9.57 8.73
CA CYS A 344 -15.23 -9.57 7.30
C CYS A 344 -15.22 -10.99 6.72
N VAL A 345 -16.19 -11.25 5.85
CA VAL A 345 -16.21 -12.47 5.04
C VAL A 345 -15.54 -12.18 3.71
N ALA A 346 -14.45 -12.90 3.46
CA ALA A 346 -13.69 -12.77 2.22
C ALA A 346 -14.57 -12.96 0.97
N ALA A 347 -14.30 -12.16 -0.07
CA ALA A 347 -14.96 -12.27 -1.35
C ALA A 347 -14.82 -13.68 -1.93
N GLY A 348 -15.85 -14.16 -2.63
CA GLY A 348 -15.90 -15.52 -3.18
C GLY A 348 -16.10 -16.65 -2.16
N ARG A 349 -16.07 -16.39 -0.84
CA ARG A 349 -16.33 -17.41 0.18
C ARG A 349 -17.80 -17.42 0.63
N SER A 350 -18.41 -18.60 0.63
CA SER A 350 -19.72 -18.80 1.23
C SER A 350 -19.61 -18.94 2.75
N ASN A 351 -20.38 -18.14 3.48
CA ASN A 351 -20.66 -18.35 4.90
C ASN A 351 -22.17 -18.14 5.13
N ALA A 352 -22.85 -19.14 5.70
CA ALA A 352 -24.29 -19.15 5.89
C ALA A 352 -24.78 -18.18 6.98
N GLU A 353 -23.91 -17.80 7.92
CA GLU A 353 -24.22 -16.86 9.00
C GLU A 353 -23.99 -15.39 8.62
N ALA A 354 -23.31 -15.15 7.50
CA ALA A 354 -22.91 -13.81 7.12
C ALA A 354 -24.10 -12.95 6.71
N VAL A 355 -24.04 -11.68 7.08
CA VAL A 355 -25.01 -10.64 6.70
C VAL A 355 -24.29 -9.52 5.96
N SER A 356 -25.05 -8.63 5.31
CA SER A 356 -24.50 -7.40 4.75
C SER A 356 -23.80 -6.59 5.85
N ALA A 357 -22.61 -6.08 5.54
CA ALA A 357 -21.90 -5.17 6.43
C ALA A 357 -22.75 -3.92 6.71
N SER A 358 -22.52 -3.27 7.85
CA SER A 358 -23.13 -1.99 8.17
C SER A 358 -22.10 -1.03 8.76
N TYR A 359 -22.22 0.25 8.45
CA TYR A 359 -21.37 1.31 8.97
C TYR A 359 -22.23 2.53 9.29
N GLU A 360 -21.98 3.19 10.43
CA GLU A 360 -22.80 4.32 10.90
C GLU A 360 -24.31 3.99 10.92
N GLY A 361 -24.66 2.77 11.35
CA GLY A 361 -26.04 2.30 11.42
C GLY A 361 -26.72 2.02 10.07
N ARG A 362 -25.98 2.05 8.95
CA ARG A 362 -26.51 1.86 7.59
C ARG A 362 -25.91 0.63 6.94
N ALA A 363 -26.71 -0.09 6.15
CA ALA A 363 -26.21 -1.21 5.37
C ALA A 363 -25.26 -0.72 4.27
N ILE A 364 -24.15 -1.43 4.07
CA ILE A 364 -23.19 -1.15 3.01
C ILE A 364 -23.76 -1.68 1.70
N THR A 365 -24.09 -0.74 0.81
CA THR A 365 -24.54 -1.02 -0.56
C THR A 365 -23.55 -0.36 -1.51
N PRO A 366 -22.91 -1.11 -2.43
CA PRO A 366 -22.05 -0.51 -3.43
C PRO A 366 -22.76 0.54 -4.26
N ASP A 367 -22.05 1.60 -4.64
CA ASP A 367 -22.54 2.56 -5.62
C ASP A 367 -22.67 1.85 -7.00
N PRO A 368 -23.84 1.92 -7.65
CA PRO A 368 -24.08 1.24 -8.91
C PRO A 368 -23.20 1.75 -10.06
N VAL A 369 -22.80 3.03 -10.05
CA VAL A 369 -21.89 3.61 -11.06
C VAL A 369 -20.49 3.06 -10.87
N VAL A 370 -20.01 2.98 -9.61
CA VAL A 370 -18.70 2.41 -9.28
C VAL A 370 -18.65 0.93 -9.65
N MET A 371 -19.73 0.18 -9.37
CA MET A 371 -19.85 -1.22 -9.77
C MET A 371 -19.75 -1.39 -11.29
N ASP A 372 -20.49 -0.59 -12.06
CA ASP A 372 -20.50 -0.64 -13.52
C ASP A 372 -19.13 -0.28 -14.15
N ILE A 373 -18.41 0.68 -13.57
CA ILE A 373 -17.01 0.98 -13.95
C ILE A 373 -16.12 -0.25 -13.69
N ALA A 374 -16.21 -0.83 -12.49
CA ALA A 374 -15.41 -1.98 -12.11
C ALA A 374 -15.69 -3.21 -12.98
N GLU A 375 -16.95 -3.49 -13.29
CA GLU A 375 -17.37 -4.59 -14.17
C GLU A 375 -16.89 -4.39 -15.61
N ARG A 376 -16.94 -3.17 -16.15
CA ARG A 376 -16.37 -2.88 -17.48
C ARG A 376 -14.87 -3.15 -17.54
N ALA A 377 -14.13 -2.68 -16.54
CA ALA A 377 -12.69 -2.90 -16.47
C ALA A 377 -12.35 -4.40 -16.38
N ALA A 378 -13.09 -5.15 -15.55
CA ALA A 378 -12.97 -6.59 -15.43
C ALA A 378 -13.28 -7.32 -16.75
N ASN A 379 -14.36 -6.94 -17.43
CA ASN A 379 -14.73 -7.52 -18.73
C ASN A 379 -13.69 -7.23 -19.81
N PHE A 380 -13.09 -6.04 -19.81
CA PHE A 380 -12.02 -5.68 -20.74
C PHE A 380 -10.76 -6.53 -20.50
N ALA A 381 -10.38 -6.73 -19.23
CA ALA A 381 -9.21 -7.52 -18.87
C ALA A 381 -9.42 -9.04 -18.97
N ALA A 382 -10.67 -9.51 -19.01
CA ALA A 382 -11.01 -10.94 -18.88
C ALA A 382 -10.31 -11.84 -19.90
N ALA A 383 -10.16 -11.40 -21.15
CA ALA A 383 -9.51 -12.19 -22.19
C ALA A 383 -8.03 -12.42 -21.86
N ALA A 384 -7.29 -11.36 -21.50
CA ALA A 384 -5.90 -11.46 -21.09
C ALA A 384 -5.77 -12.22 -19.76
N LYS A 385 -6.65 -11.95 -18.79
CA LYS A 385 -6.62 -12.61 -17.46
C LYS A 385 -6.76 -14.13 -17.56
N ASN A 386 -7.62 -14.61 -18.46
CA ASN A 386 -7.93 -16.02 -18.65
C ASN A 386 -7.10 -16.68 -19.77
N GLU A 387 -6.13 -15.99 -20.35
CA GLU A 387 -5.25 -16.58 -21.34
C GLU A 387 -4.42 -17.69 -20.69
N GLU A 388 -4.66 -18.94 -21.08
CA GLU A 388 -3.90 -20.11 -20.64
C GLU A 388 -2.51 -20.10 -21.26
N LEU A 389 -1.48 -20.35 -20.43
CA LEU A 389 -0.09 -20.38 -20.87
C LEU A 389 0.37 -21.77 -21.32
N GLY A 390 -0.47 -22.80 -21.17
CA GLY A 390 -0.19 -24.16 -21.61
C GLY A 390 0.68 -24.94 -20.63
N VAL A 391 0.63 -24.60 -19.35
CA VAL A 391 1.40 -25.24 -18.29
C VAL A 391 0.54 -25.42 -17.03
N GLU A 392 0.52 -26.63 -16.49
CA GLU A 392 -0.21 -26.96 -15.27
C GLU A 392 0.74 -26.94 -14.06
N LEU A 393 0.40 -26.16 -13.03
CA LEU A 393 1.12 -26.15 -11.76
C LEU A 393 0.55 -27.22 -10.82
N LEU A 394 1.32 -28.26 -10.50
CA LEU A 394 0.85 -29.42 -9.74
C LEU A 394 0.43 -29.10 -8.30
N ALA A 395 0.96 -28.01 -7.75
CA ALA A 395 0.60 -27.45 -6.45
C ALA A 395 0.88 -25.94 -6.45
N PRO A 396 0.35 -25.16 -5.47
CA PRO A 396 0.59 -23.73 -5.43
C PRO A 396 2.07 -23.42 -5.20
N PHE A 397 2.64 -22.53 -6.01
CA PHE A 397 3.97 -21.99 -5.76
C PHE A 397 3.86 -20.88 -4.72
N SER A 398 4.17 -21.23 -3.48
CA SER A 398 4.10 -20.30 -2.36
C SER A 398 5.32 -19.39 -2.27
N HIS A 399 5.10 -18.18 -1.72
CA HIS A 399 6.14 -17.25 -1.31
C HIS A 399 5.89 -16.79 0.13
N PRO A 400 6.22 -17.62 1.14
CA PRO A 400 6.22 -17.16 2.53
C PRO A 400 7.22 -16.01 2.69
N PRO A 401 7.15 -15.22 3.78
CA PRO A 401 8.12 -14.15 4.10
C PRO A 401 9.51 -14.72 4.46
N ALA A 402 10.13 -15.36 3.48
CA ALA A 402 11.43 -16.01 3.48
C ALA A 402 12.07 -15.76 2.10
N THR A 403 13.38 -15.57 2.08
CA THR A 403 14.11 -15.34 0.82
C THR A 403 14.08 -16.59 -0.07
N GLU A 404 14.23 -17.78 0.51
CA GLU A 404 14.17 -19.05 -0.21
C GLU A 404 12.73 -19.58 -0.21
N SER A 405 12.15 -19.71 -1.40
CA SER A 405 10.82 -20.28 -1.60
C SER A 405 10.69 -20.85 -3.01
N PRO A 406 9.76 -21.77 -3.26
CA PRO A 406 9.53 -22.30 -4.59
C PRO A 406 9.33 -21.19 -5.63
N LEU A 407 8.53 -20.17 -5.30
CA LEU A 407 8.21 -19.10 -6.23
C LEU A 407 9.38 -18.13 -6.49
N ALA A 408 10.11 -17.74 -5.43
CA ALA A 408 11.31 -16.90 -5.57
C ALA A 408 12.38 -17.56 -6.44
N ASN A 409 12.56 -18.86 -6.24
CA ASN A 409 13.55 -19.65 -6.94
C ASN A 409 13.15 -19.91 -8.40
N LEU A 410 11.87 -20.25 -8.63
CA LEU A 410 11.28 -20.34 -9.97
C LEU A 410 11.48 -19.03 -10.75
N MET A 411 11.10 -17.89 -10.17
CA MET A 411 11.20 -16.60 -10.84
C MET A 411 12.63 -16.29 -11.26
N THR A 412 13.58 -16.45 -10.35
CA THR A 412 15.00 -16.17 -10.65
C THR A 412 15.59 -17.18 -11.63
N ASP A 413 15.19 -18.46 -11.59
CA ASP A 413 15.60 -19.46 -12.58
C ASP A 413 15.04 -19.15 -13.97
N ALA A 414 13.77 -18.77 -14.04
CA ALA A 414 13.09 -18.43 -15.28
C ALA A 414 13.76 -17.25 -15.98
N ILE A 415 14.02 -16.17 -15.23
CA ILE A 415 14.74 -14.99 -15.75
C ILE A 415 16.13 -15.39 -16.26
N ARG A 416 16.89 -16.18 -15.48
CA ARG A 416 18.23 -16.63 -15.88
C ARG A 416 18.24 -17.50 -17.14
N GLN A 417 17.16 -18.22 -17.40
CA GLN A 417 17.04 -19.10 -18.58
C GLN A 417 16.61 -18.34 -19.84
N GLN A 418 16.02 -17.15 -19.70
CA GLN A 418 15.57 -16.32 -20.82
C GLN A 418 16.64 -15.37 -21.36
N VAL A 419 17.68 -15.09 -20.56
CA VAL A 419 18.70 -14.09 -20.84
C VAL A 419 20.06 -14.75 -20.66
N ASP A 420 21.00 -14.48 -21.57
CA ASP A 420 22.36 -14.98 -21.43
C ASP A 420 23.05 -14.30 -20.24
N GLY A 421 23.48 -15.10 -19.27
CA GLY A 421 24.13 -14.62 -18.06
C GLY A 421 24.38 -15.71 -17.01
N ASP A 422 25.31 -15.42 -16.11
CA ASP A 422 25.80 -16.39 -15.13
C ASP A 422 24.87 -16.49 -13.92
N VAL A 423 24.43 -15.33 -13.41
CA VAL A 423 23.65 -15.20 -12.17
C VAL A 423 22.44 -14.31 -12.45
N ALA A 424 21.27 -14.68 -11.93
CA ALA A 424 20.12 -13.77 -11.88
C ALA A 424 19.85 -13.36 -10.44
N ILE A 425 19.53 -12.09 -10.18
CA ILE A 425 19.15 -11.57 -8.87
C ILE A 425 17.84 -10.80 -8.94
N HIS A 426 17.00 -10.93 -7.92
CA HIS A 426 15.71 -10.24 -7.88
C HIS A 426 15.33 -9.86 -6.44
N ASN A 427 14.64 -8.74 -6.26
CA ASN A 427 13.93 -8.40 -5.02
C ASN A 427 12.67 -9.25 -4.90
N VAL A 428 12.84 -10.48 -4.43
CA VAL A 428 11.73 -11.43 -4.26
C VAL A 428 10.76 -10.97 -3.16
N VAL A 429 11.28 -10.26 -2.15
CA VAL A 429 10.47 -9.56 -1.15
C VAL A 429 10.17 -8.16 -1.67
N GLY A 430 8.92 -7.92 -2.09
CA GLY A 430 8.48 -6.64 -2.65
C GLY A 430 8.16 -6.73 -4.14
N GLY A 431 8.99 -7.45 -4.92
CA GLY A 431 8.73 -7.73 -6.34
C GLY A 431 7.66 -8.79 -6.57
N ILE A 432 7.62 -9.86 -5.77
CA ILE A 432 6.56 -10.88 -5.84
C ILE A 432 5.37 -10.41 -4.99
N ARG A 433 4.21 -10.25 -5.61
CA ARG A 433 3.00 -9.65 -5.01
C ARG A 433 1.92 -10.67 -4.68
N ASN A 434 1.93 -11.83 -5.34
CA ASN A 434 0.99 -12.91 -5.11
C ASN A 434 1.65 -14.28 -5.32
N ILE A 435 1.02 -15.34 -4.82
CA ILE A 435 1.42 -16.72 -5.14
C ILE A 435 0.94 -17.11 -6.55
N LEU A 436 1.50 -18.18 -7.13
CA LEU A 436 0.86 -18.83 -8.27
C LEU A 436 -0.03 -19.99 -7.77
N PRO A 437 -1.32 -20.05 -8.15
CA PRO A 437 -2.23 -21.12 -7.74
C PRO A 437 -1.89 -22.44 -8.45
N ALA A 438 -2.40 -23.56 -7.92
CA ALA A 438 -2.34 -24.84 -8.62
C ALA A 438 -3.34 -24.90 -9.79
N GLY A 439 -3.06 -25.75 -10.77
CA GLY A 439 -3.86 -25.94 -11.98
C GLY A 439 -3.27 -25.23 -13.18
N GLU A 440 -4.08 -25.08 -14.24
CA GLU A 440 -3.68 -24.39 -15.47
C GLU A 440 -3.24 -22.95 -15.17
N LEU A 441 -2.01 -22.61 -15.57
CA LEU A 441 -1.46 -21.28 -15.36
C LEU A 441 -2.01 -20.31 -16.40
N THR A 442 -2.47 -19.15 -15.94
CA THR A 442 -2.93 -18.08 -16.82
C THR A 442 -1.98 -16.88 -16.80
N PHE A 443 -2.02 -16.07 -17.86
CA PHE A 443 -1.35 -14.77 -17.91
C PHE A 443 -1.77 -13.88 -16.72
N GLY A 444 -3.05 -13.90 -16.34
CA GLY A 444 -3.56 -13.17 -15.19
C GLY A 444 -2.85 -13.55 -13.87
N ALA A 445 -2.59 -14.83 -13.64
CA ALA A 445 -1.87 -15.28 -12.44
C ALA A 445 -0.40 -14.79 -12.43
N VAL A 446 0.29 -14.83 -13.59
CA VAL A 446 1.66 -14.29 -13.71
C VAL A 446 1.67 -12.77 -13.51
N TYR A 447 0.66 -12.07 -14.03
CA TYR A 447 0.49 -10.63 -13.86
C TYR A 447 0.29 -10.25 -12.38
N GLU A 448 -0.62 -10.91 -11.69
CA GLU A 448 -0.88 -10.66 -10.27
C GLU A 448 0.33 -11.04 -9.38
N MET A 449 1.12 -12.03 -9.80
CA MET A 449 2.38 -12.39 -9.15
C MET A 449 3.44 -11.28 -9.31
N PHE A 450 3.62 -10.73 -10.51
CA PHE A 450 4.60 -9.68 -10.82
C PHE A 450 3.98 -8.60 -11.74
N PRO A 451 3.31 -7.59 -11.18
CA PRO A 451 2.52 -6.61 -11.93
C PRO A 451 3.33 -5.42 -12.44
N PHE A 452 4.67 -5.48 -12.36
CA PHE A 452 5.56 -4.37 -12.72
C PHE A 452 6.04 -4.50 -14.15
N ASP A 453 6.16 -3.36 -14.84
CA ASP A 453 6.75 -3.26 -16.18
C ASP A 453 8.27 -3.00 -16.12
N ASN A 454 8.93 -3.60 -15.13
CA ASN A 454 10.39 -3.57 -15.05
C ASN A 454 10.99 -4.30 -16.25
N ARG A 455 12.08 -3.75 -16.78
CA ARG A 455 12.86 -4.41 -17.83
C ARG A 455 13.98 -5.24 -17.25
N ILE A 456 14.35 -6.28 -17.98
CA ILE A 456 15.58 -7.01 -17.75
C ILE A 456 16.76 -6.05 -17.92
N ALA A 457 17.73 -6.13 -17.02
CA ALA A 457 19.00 -5.43 -17.13
C ALA A 457 20.14 -6.42 -16.92
N THR A 458 21.23 -6.27 -17.66
CA THR A 458 22.41 -7.13 -17.57
C THR A 458 23.64 -6.29 -17.25
N LEU A 459 24.43 -6.74 -16.29
CA LEU A 459 25.63 -6.07 -15.78
C LEU A 459 26.81 -7.04 -15.80
N GLU A 460 28.00 -6.56 -16.13
CA GLU A 460 29.23 -7.30 -15.81
C GLU A 460 29.78 -6.82 -14.48
N LEU A 461 30.00 -7.76 -13.55
CA LEU A 461 30.57 -7.50 -12.23
C LEU A 461 31.84 -8.32 -12.04
N THR A 462 32.80 -7.76 -11.32
CA THR A 462 33.90 -8.55 -10.75
C THR A 462 33.38 -9.41 -9.60
N GLY A 463 34.04 -10.55 -9.34
CA GLY A 463 33.73 -11.37 -8.16
C GLY A 463 33.86 -10.62 -6.83
N ARG A 464 34.72 -9.60 -6.78
CA ARG A 464 34.85 -8.67 -5.65
C ARG A 464 33.57 -7.84 -5.43
N GLU A 465 33.04 -7.23 -6.48
CA GLU A 465 31.79 -6.46 -6.44
C GLU A 465 30.61 -7.36 -6.06
N LEU A 466 30.56 -8.57 -6.61
CA LEU A 466 29.54 -9.55 -6.25
C LEU A 466 29.62 -9.93 -4.76
N ARG A 467 30.82 -10.12 -4.20
CA ARG A 467 30.98 -10.34 -2.73
C ARG A 467 30.52 -9.15 -1.91
N GLN A 468 30.83 -7.92 -2.32
CA GLN A 468 30.41 -6.71 -1.60
C GLN A 468 28.87 -6.58 -1.55
N LEU A 469 28.21 -6.86 -2.68
CA LEU A 469 26.77 -6.96 -2.78
C LEU A 469 26.23 -8.02 -1.80
N ILE A 470 26.77 -9.24 -1.85
CA ILE A 470 26.31 -10.36 -1.02
C ILE A 470 26.54 -10.09 0.48
N SER A 471 27.64 -9.43 0.85
CA SER A 471 27.91 -9.04 2.25
C SER A 471 26.81 -8.15 2.80
N THR A 472 26.37 -7.16 2.00
CA THR A 472 25.29 -6.25 2.38
C THR A 472 23.96 -7.00 2.50
N GLN A 473 23.67 -7.89 1.54
CA GLN A 473 22.44 -8.68 1.55
C GLN A 473 22.40 -9.72 2.67
N ALA A 474 23.52 -10.28 3.11
CA ALA A 474 23.56 -11.28 4.18
C ALA A 474 22.93 -10.78 5.49
N HIS A 475 23.09 -9.48 5.79
CA HIS A 475 22.50 -8.79 6.95
C HIS A 475 21.00 -8.51 6.80
N ARG A 476 20.43 -8.60 5.60
CA ARG A 476 19.01 -8.30 5.33
C ARG A 476 18.10 -9.51 5.56
N ALA A 477 18.24 -10.22 6.68
CA ALA A 477 17.61 -11.52 6.98
C ALA A 477 16.28 -11.83 6.26
N ARG A 478 15.19 -11.08 6.53
CA ARG A 478 13.84 -11.32 5.95
C ARG A 478 13.56 -10.56 4.64
N ARG A 479 14.56 -9.89 4.09
CA ARG A 479 14.50 -9.06 2.87
C ARG A 479 15.68 -9.30 1.94
N ARG A 480 16.43 -10.40 2.10
CA ARG A 480 17.55 -10.69 1.20
C ARG A 480 17.00 -10.92 -0.20
N ALA A 481 17.76 -10.51 -1.21
CA ALA A 481 17.47 -10.82 -2.59
C ALA A 481 17.47 -12.33 -2.84
N GLY A 482 16.59 -12.78 -3.73
CA GLY A 482 16.65 -14.13 -4.29
C GLY A 482 17.60 -14.15 -5.48
N PHE A 483 18.22 -15.29 -5.76
CA PHE A 483 19.09 -15.44 -6.93
C PHE A 483 19.04 -16.83 -7.55
N SER A 484 19.43 -16.93 -8.82
CA SER A 484 19.69 -18.17 -9.56
C SER A 484 21.13 -18.13 -10.10
N GLY A 485 21.69 -19.29 -10.46
CA GLY A 485 23.05 -19.37 -11.00
C GLY A 485 24.16 -19.36 -9.95
N LEU A 486 23.81 -19.07 -8.69
CA LEU A 486 24.74 -18.83 -7.59
C LEU A 486 24.32 -19.62 -6.34
N ARG A 487 25.31 -20.09 -5.58
CA ARG A 487 25.18 -20.46 -4.18
C ARG A 487 26.15 -19.64 -3.35
N VAL A 488 25.67 -19.17 -2.22
CA VAL A 488 26.39 -18.30 -1.30
C VAL A 488 26.60 -19.02 0.02
N PHE A 489 27.83 -19.04 0.48
CA PHE A 489 28.21 -19.52 1.80
C PHE A 489 28.87 -18.39 2.57
N VAL A 490 28.25 -17.95 3.66
CA VAL A 490 28.77 -16.92 4.55
C VAL A 490 29.27 -17.59 5.83
N SER A 491 30.42 -17.14 6.32
CA SER A 491 30.89 -17.49 7.67
C SER A 491 31.55 -16.28 8.32
N CYS A 492 31.71 -16.33 9.65
CA CYS A 492 32.34 -15.24 10.41
C CYS A 492 33.44 -15.81 11.30
N ALA A 493 34.67 -15.33 11.12
CA ALA A 493 35.81 -15.61 11.98
C ALA A 493 36.06 -14.40 12.89
N GLY A 494 35.40 -14.36 14.04
CA GLY A 494 35.30 -13.12 14.81
C GLY A 494 34.37 -12.14 14.09
N ASP A 495 34.88 -10.94 13.79
CA ASP A 495 34.14 -9.90 13.06
C ASP A 495 34.43 -9.92 11.54
N ALA A 496 35.36 -10.76 11.08
CA ALA A 496 35.69 -10.89 9.66
C ALA A 496 34.73 -11.86 8.97
N MET A 497 34.02 -11.36 7.96
CA MET A 497 33.12 -12.14 7.11
C MET A 497 33.92 -12.82 5.99
N ASP A 498 33.73 -14.12 5.84
CA ASP A 498 34.19 -14.87 4.67
C ASP A 498 32.99 -15.28 3.82
N ILE A 499 33.08 -15.04 2.51
CA ILE A 499 32.00 -15.29 1.54
C ILE A 499 32.54 -16.15 0.42
N VAL A 500 32.07 -17.38 0.33
CA VAL A 500 32.32 -18.27 -0.81
C VAL A 500 31.13 -18.21 -1.76
N LEU A 501 31.42 -17.88 -3.01
CA LEU A 501 30.47 -17.77 -4.11
C LEU A 501 30.72 -18.93 -5.07
N GLN A 502 29.73 -19.80 -5.27
CA GLN A 502 29.82 -20.96 -6.14
C GLN A 502 28.78 -20.87 -7.26
N LEU A 503 29.22 -20.94 -8.52
CA LEU A 503 28.34 -20.94 -9.69
C LEU A 503 27.63 -22.29 -9.88
N SER A 504 26.63 -22.33 -10.76
CA SER A 504 25.89 -23.55 -11.07
C SER A 504 26.73 -24.70 -11.62
N ASP A 505 27.87 -24.41 -12.25
CA ASP A 505 28.82 -25.43 -12.75
C ASP A 505 29.74 -25.99 -11.64
N GLY A 506 29.63 -25.46 -10.42
CA GLY A 506 30.41 -25.86 -9.25
C GLY A 506 31.71 -25.08 -9.07
N SER A 507 32.07 -24.19 -9.99
CA SER A 507 33.26 -23.33 -9.88
C SER A 507 33.07 -22.28 -8.79
N THR A 508 34.17 -21.92 -8.12
CA THR A 508 34.19 -20.83 -7.13
C THR A 508 34.64 -19.55 -7.80
N VAL A 509 33.81 -18.51 -7.72
CA VAL A 509 34.13 -17.17 -8.24
C VAL A 509 35.30 -16.59 -7.45
N GLN A 510 36.36 -16.17 -8.14
CA GLN A 510 37.49 -15.41 -7.61
C GLN A 510 37.25 -13.91 -7.77
N ASP A 511 38.00 -13.08 -7.04
CA ASP A 511 37.75 -11.64 -6.98
C ASP A 511 37.84 -10.91 -8.32
N ASP A 512 38.73 -11.36 -9.21
CA ASP A 512 38.95 -10.75 -10.52
C ASP A 512 38.20 -11.48 -11.66
N ASP A 513 37.42 -12.52 -11.34
CA ASP A 513 36.55 -13.18 -12.32
C ASP A 513 35.42 -12.21 -12.70
N LEU A 514 35.07 -12.18 -13.98
CA LEU A 514 33.90 -11.46 -14.47
C LEU A 514 32.68 -12.37 -14.41
N VAL A 515 31.58 -11.83 -13.90
CA VAL A 515 30.29 -12.48 -13.74
C VAL A 515 29.22 -11.61 -14.39
N THR A 516 28.49 -12.18 -15.34
CA THR A 516 27.34 -11.54 -15.96
C THR A 516 26.13 -11.70 -15.05
N LEU A 517 25.70 -10.60 -14.45
CA LEU A 517 24.54 -10.53 -13.56
C LEU A 517 23.31 -10.03 -14.33
N ILE A 518 22.24 -10.83 -14.29
CA ILE A 518 20.90 -10.46 -14.76
C ILE A 518 20.11 -9.93 -13.57
N ALA A 519 19.57 -8.73 -13.70
CA ALA A 519 18.72 -8.07 -12.72
C ALA A 519 17.50 -7.45 -13.42
N ASN A 520 16.79 -6.59 -12.70
CA ASN A 520 15.78 -5.71 -13.29
C ASN A 520 16.23 -4.25 -13.16
N ASP A 521 15.73 -3.38 -14.04
CA ASP A 521 16.04 -1.96 -14.06
C ASP A 521 15.82 -1.26 -12.71
N PHE A 522 14.74 -1.58 -11.98
CA PHE A 522 14.48 -1.06 -10.64
C PHE A 522 15.65 -1.31 -9.68
N LEU A 523 16.22 -2.52 -9.65
CA LEU A 523 17.37 -2.83 -8.81
C LEU A 523 18.62 -2.07 -9.25
N VAL A 524 18.85 -1.96 -10.56
CA VAL A 524 20.01 -1.26 -11.15
C VAL A 524 19.98 0.23 -10.85
N LEU A 525 18.80 0.80 -10.64
CA LEU A 525 18.58 2.19 -10.26
C LEU A 525 18.65 2.45 -8.74
N GLY A 526 19.02 1.42 -7.97
CA GLY A 526 19.17 1.48 -6.50
C GLY A 526 17.94 1.02 -5.73
N GLY A 527 16.94 0.45 -6.42
CA GLY A 527 15.75 -0.13 -5.80
C GLY A 527 16.09 -1.17 -4.74
N ASP A 528 15.38 -1.10 -3.61
CA ASP A 528 15.57 -1.93 -2.42
C ASP A 528 17.02 -1.99 -1.90
N ASP A 529 17.88 -1.04 -2.28
CA ASP A 529 19.33 -1.05 -2.08
C ASP A 529 20.05 -2.38 -2.38
N VAL A 530 19.49 -3.21 -3.26
CA VAL A 530 20.09 -4.54 -3.53
C VAL A 530 21.44 -4.38 -4.20
N LEU A 531 21.50 -3.50 -5.21
CA LEU A 531 22.70 -3.22 -5.99
C LEU A 531 23.42 -1.93 -5.57
N THR A 532 22.86 -1.12 -4.66
CA THR A 532 23.47 0.14 -4.20
C THR A 532 24.97 0.05 -3.84
N PRO A 533 25.48 -1.03 -3.21
CA PRO A 533 26.91 -1.13 -2.90
C PRO A 533 27.85 -1.09 -4.11
N ILE A 534 27.33 -1.35 -5.32
CA ILE A 534 28.10 -1.44 -6.57
C ILE A 534 27.70 -0.40 -7.63
N ILE A 535 26.66 0.41 -7.36
CA ILE A 535 26.22 1.45 -8.30
C ILE A 535 27.23 2.61 -8.21
N PRO A 536 27.87 3.02 -9.32
CA PRO A 536 28.78 4.15 -9.32
C PRO A 536 28.03 5.48 -9.20
N ASP A 537 28.73 6.56 -8.87
CA ASP A 537 28.12 7.89 -8.64
C ASP A 537 27.36 8.43 -9.88
N ASP A 538 27.81 8.07 -11.08
CA ASP A 538 27.17 8.41 -12.36
C ASP A 538 26.07 7.44 -12.79
N GLY A 539 25.82 6.39 -12.00
CA GLY A 539 24.80 5.38 -12.23
C GLY A 539 25.19 4.34 -13.29
N ILE A 540 24.31 3.36 -13.49
CA ILE A 540 24.50 2.32 -14.50
C ILE A 540 23.56 2.62 -15.67
N PRO A 541 24.06 2.70 -16.92
CA PRO A 541 23.22 2.87 -18.10
C PRO A 541 22.28 1.66 -18.28
N ILE A 542 21.00 1.93 -18.53
CA ILE A 542 19.98 0.91 -18.78
C ILE A 542 19.79 0.75 -20.28
N ASP A 543 19.88 -0.49 -20.76
CA ASP A 543 19.47 -0.84 -22.12
C ASP A 543 17.95 -1.02 -22.17
N TYR A 544 17.24 0.05 -22.53
CA TYR A 544 15.78 0.04 -22.65
C TYR A 544 15.25 -0.79 -23.83
N SER A 545 16.12 -1.36 -24.67
CA SER A 545 15.71 -2.30 -25.73
C SER A 545 15.45 -3.72 -25.21
N GLN A 546 15.89 -4.04 -24.00
CA GLN A 546 15.61 -5.32 -23.34
C GLN A 546 14.10 -5.50 -23.10
N PRO A 547 13.57 -6.74 -23.18
CA PRO A 547 12.15 -7.01 -22.98
C PRO A 547 11.70 -6.69 -21.54
N LEU A 548 10.40 -6.52 -21.37
CA LEU A 548 9.78 -6.50 -20.04
C LEU A 548 10.04 -7.85 -19.36
N LEU A 549 10.39 -7.80 -18.08
CA LEU A 549 10.67 -9.00 -17.29
C LEU A 549 9.45 -9.94 -17.26
N ARG A 550 8.25 -9.37 -17.10
CA ARG A 550 7.01 -10.16 -17.10
C ARG A 550 6.79 -10.88 -18.43
N ASP A 551 7.05 -10.22 -19.55
CA ASP A 551 6.87 -10.83 -20.87
C ASP A 551 7.88 -11.96 -21.09
N ALA A 552 9.13 -11.77 -20.68
CA ALA A 552 10.14 -12.83 -20.68
C ALA A 552 9.73 -14.01 -19.78
N LEU A 553 9.13 -13.74 -18.62
CA LEU A 553 8.63 -14.78 -17.73
C LEU A 553 7.45 -15.55 -18.34
N VAL A 554 6.51 -14.86 -18.99
CA VAL A 554 5.39 -15.48 -19.71
C VAL A 554 5.90 -16.37 -20.84
N GLU A 555 6.87 -15.90 -21.61
CA GLU A 555 7.48 -16.71 -22.67
C GLU A 555 8.24 -17.91 -22.11
N TRP A 556 8.91 -17.75 -20.96
CA TRP A 556 9.52 -18.87 -20.26
C TRP A 556 8.51 -19.93 -19.88
N PHE A 557 7.36 -19.54 -19.30
CA PHE A 557 6.29 -20.47 -18.95
C PHE A 557 5.76 -21.22 -20.18
N ARG A 558 5.52 -20.52 -21.30
CA ARG A 558 5.09 -21.14 -22.56
C ARG A 558 6.11 -22.14 -23.13
N SER A 559 7.39 -21.94 -22.84
CA SER A 559 8.45 -22.84 -23.28
C SER A 559 8.65 -24.05 -22.36
N GLN A 560 8.01 -24.07 -21.18
CA GLN A 560 8.11 -25.21 -20.26
C GLN A 560 7.33 -26.42 -20.80
N GLY A 561 7.59 -27.59 -20.20
CA GLY A 561 6.77 -28.78 -20.44
C GLY A 561 5.34 -28.63 -19.93
N GLU A 562 4.54 -29.69 -20.07
CA GLU A 562 3.12 -29.66 -19.70
C GLU A 562 2.87 -29.37 -18.21
N THR A 563 3.81 -29.69 -17.32
CA THR A 563 3.63 -29.53 -15.86
C THR A 563 4.86 -28.99 -15.14
N LEU A 564 4.63 -28.26 -14.04
CA LEU A 564 5.67 -27.81 -13.11
C LEU A 564 5.32 -28.20 -11.66
N ASP A 565 6.30 -28.72 -10.94
CA ASP A 565 6.18 -29.07 -9.52
C ASP A 565 6.96 -28.06 -8.64
N PRO A 566 6.33 -27.41 -7.64
CA PRO A 566 7.04 -26.49 -6.76
C PRO A 566 8.18 -27.13 -5.96
N THR A 567 8.17 -28.46 -5.78
CA THR A 567 9.25 -29.17 -5.07
C THR A 567 10.57 -29.19 -5.85
N ASP A 568 10.54 -28.96 -7.17
CA ASP A 568 11.75 -28.86 -8.00
C ASP A 568 12.53 -27.56 -7.75
N TYR A 569 11.86 -26.54 -7.19
CA TYR A 569 12.41 -25.19 -7.03
C TYR A 569 12.81 -24.85 -5.60
N GLN A 570 12.69 -25.79 -4.66
CA GLN A 570 13.16 -25.57 -3.29
C GLN A 570 13.91 -26.79 -2.76
N SER A 571 15.19 -26.59 -2.45
CA SER A 571 16.01 -27.59 -1.78
C SER A 571 16.26 -27.20 -0.33
N THR A 572 15.80 -28.02 0.62
CA THR A 572 16.10 -27.85 2.04
C THR A 572 17.54 -28.27 2.39
N ASP A 573 18.07 -29.23 1.66
CA ASP A 573 19.40 -29.81 1.92
C ASP A 573 20.52 -29.00 1.25
N ASN A 574 20.17 -28.15 0.28
CA ASN A 574 21.12 -27.35 -0.50
C ASN A 574 20.53 -25.98 -0.88
N PRO A 575 20.26 -25.11 0.10
CA PRO A 575 19.69 -23.77 -0.15
C PRO A 575 20.69 -22.89 -0.90
N ARG A 576 20.20 -21.87 -1.61
CA ARG A 576 21.06 -20.94 -2.35
C ARG A 576 21.77 -19.97 -1.40
N TRP A 577 21.07 -19.54 -0.34
CA TRP A 577 21.66 -18.87 0.81
C TRP A 577 22.08 -19.83 1.94
N ASN A 578 23.37 -19.86 2.27
CA ASN A 578 23.92 -20.56 3.43
C ASN A 578 24.56 -19.52 4.37
N VAL A 579 23.74 -18.95 5.26
CA VAL A 579 24.14 -17.87 6.18
C VAL A 579 23.92 -18.35 7.62
N PRO A 580 24.87 -18.10 8.55
CA PRO A 580 24.65 -18.33 9.96
C PRO A 580 23.42 -17.57 10.46
N ASP A 581 22.61 -18.23 11.28
CA ASP A 581 21.45 -17.61 11.92
C ASP A 581 21.54 -17.81 13.45
N PRO A 582 21.80 -16.74 14.24
CA PRO A 582 21.96 -15.35 13.81
C PRO A 582 23.34 -15.06 13.20
N LEU A 583 23.39 -14.14 12.23
CA LEU A 583 24.63 -13.51 11.75
C LEU A 583 24.99 -12.36 12.71
N PRO A 584 26.21 -12.32 13.30
CA PRO A 584 26.61 -11.22 14.18
C PRO A 584 26.57 -9.88 13.44
N ALA A 585 26.01 -8.83 14.06
CA ALA A 585 25.95 -7.50 13.45
C ALA A 585 27.34 -6.87 13.20
N THR A 586 28.37 -7.33 13.91
CA THR A 586 29.76 -6.92 13.71
C THR A 586 30.47 -7.66 12.58
N CYS A 587 29.87 -8.74 12.05
CA CYS A 587 30.46 -9.50 10.96
C CYS A 587 30.42 -8.70 9.66
N SER A 588 31.59 -8.37 9.11
CA SER A 588 31.75 -7.47 7.96
C SER A 588 32.85 -7.96 7.03
N LEU A 589 32.69 -7.70 5.72
CA LEU A 589 33.61 -8.12 4.65
C LEU A 589 34.97 -7.43 4.75
#